data_AF-A0A843CNI4-F1
#
_entry.id   AF-A0A843CNI4-F1
#
_cell.length_a   1.000
_cell.length_b   1.000
_cell.length_c   1.000
_cell.angle_alpha   90.00
_cell.angle_beta   90.00
_cell.angle_gamma   90.00
#
_symmetry.space_group_name_H-M   'P 1'
#
loop_
_entity.id
_entity.type
_entity.pdbx_description
1 polymer ?
#
loop_
_entity_poly.entity_id
_entity_poly.type
_entity_poly.pdbx_seq_one_letter_code
_entity_poly.pdbx_strand_id
1 'polypeptide(L)' 'MVMIRDVLSGGVDEKKVLVRGWLQNKRSSGGIIFLAVRDGSGVVQCT' A
#
# COMPACT_ATOMS: atom_id res chain seq x y z
N MET A 1 11.80 -6.71 0.54
CA MET A 1 10.61 -6.27 -0.22
C MET A 1 9.49 -7.24 0.15
N VAL A 2 8.35 -6.74 0.60
CA VAL A 2 7.22 -7.56 1.08
C VAL A 2 6.07 -7.52 0.08
N MET A 3 5.26 -8.57 0.02
CA MET A 3 4.04 -8.56 -0.80
C MET A 3 2.94 -7.79 -0.06
N ILE A 4 2.01 -7.20 -0.82
CA ILE A 4 0.85 -6.51 -0.23
C ILE A 4 0.01 -7.47 0.61
N ARG A 5 -0.10 -8.75 0.24
CA ARG A 5 -0.81 -9.74 1.07
C ARG A 5 -0.26 -9.82 2.50
N ASP A 6 1.05 -9.64 2.68
CA ASP A 6 1.71 -9.76 3.99
C ASP A 6 1.41 -8.55 4.88
N VAL A 7 1.18 -7.39 4.24
CA VAL A 7 0.67 -6.19 4.90
C VAL A 7 -0.80 -6.38 5.30
N LEU A 8 -1.62 -6.92 4.40
CA LEU A 8 -3.04 -7.15 4.65
C LEU A 8 -3.31 -8.26 5.67
N SER A 9 -2.37 -9.19 5.87
CA SER A 9 -2.47 -10.24 6.88
C SER A 9 -2.03 -9.81 8.28
N GLY A 10 -1.51 -8.58 8.45
CA GLY A 10 -0.98 -8.08 9.72
C GLY A 10 0.39 -8.64 10.12
N GLY A 11 1.06 -9.40 9.23
CA GLY A 11 2.36 -10.02 9.55
C GLY A 11 3.52 -9.02 9.73
N VAL A 12 3.30 -7.75 9.37
CA VAL A 12 4.32 -6.69 9.36
C VAL A 12 3.88 -5.41 10.07
N ASP A 13 2.90 -5.49 10.96
CA ASP A 13 2.44 -4.34 11.76
C ASP A 13 3.60 -3.66 12.50
N GLU A 14 3.53 -2.33 12.59
CA GLU A 14 4.54 -1.45 13.23
C GLU A 14 5.95 -1.51 12.64
N LYS A 15 6.16 -2.16 11.48
CA LYS A 15 7.47 -2.25 10.82
C LYS A 15 7.57 -1.31 9.63
N LYS A 16 8.77 -0.76 9.42
CA LYS A 16 9.13 -0.11 8.14
C LYS A 16 9.37 -1.19 7.10
N VAL A 17 8.60 -1.18 6.02
CA VAL A 17 8.70 -2.15 4.93
C VAL A 17 8.82 -1.47 3.57
N LEU A 18 9.37 -2.20 2.60
CA LEU A 18 9.44 -1.78 1.21
C LEU A 18 8.47 -2.63 0.38
N VAL A 19 7.53 -1.97 -0.28
CA VAL A 19 6.57 -2.56 -1.22
C VAL A 19 6.90 -2.07 -2.62
N ARG A 20 6.71 -2.92 -3.62
CA ARG A 20 6.83 -2.55 -5.04
C ARG A 20 5.56 -2.98 -5.75
N GLY A 21 5.07 -2.12 -6.63
CA GLY A 21 3.85 -2.38 -7.37
C GLY A 21 3.54 -1.25 -8.34
N TRP A 22 2.29 -1.22 -8.78
CA TRP A 22 1.76 -0.22 -9.69
C TRP A 22 0.74 0.65 -8.95
N LEU A 23 0.72 1.94 -9.30
CA LEU A 23 -0.31 2.85 -8.84
C LEU A 23 -1.63 2.50 -9.53
N GLN A 24 -2.60 2.03 -8.76
CA GLN A 24 -3.94 1.70 -9.25
C GLN A 24 -4.86 2.92 -9.26
N ASN A 25 -4.80 3.76 -8.22
CA ASN A 25 -5.60 4.97 -8.14
C ASN A 25 -4.87 6.05 -7.33
N LYS A 26 -5.18 7.32 -7.61
CA LYS A 26 -4.73 8.48 -6.85
C LYS A 26 -5.94 9.37 -6.58
N ARG A 27 -6.17 9.72 -5.32
CA ARG A 27 -7.13 10.76 -4.94
C ARG A 27 -6.47 11.75 -3.99
N SER A 28 -7.03 12.95 -3.91
CA SER A 28 -6.60 13.98 -2.97
C SER A 28 -7.80 14.56 -2.23
N SER A 29 -7.64 14.84 -0.94
CA SER A 29 -8.66 15.50 -0.13
C SER A 29 -8.00 16.17 1.08
N GLY A 30 -8.41 17.39 1.40
CA GLY A 30 -7.88 18.11 2.57
C GLY A 30 -6.36 18.32 2.58
N GLY A 31 -5.72 18.42 1.41
CA GLY A 31 -4.25 18.56 1.30
C GLY A 31 -3.47 17.25 1.40
N ILE A 32 -4.14 16.11 1.60
CA ILE A 32 -3.53 14.77 1.69
C ILE A 32 -3.70 14.03 0.36
N ILE A 33 -2.67 13.29 -0.04
CA ILE A 33 -2.69 12.40 -1.21
C ILE A 33 -2.88 10.97 -0.74
N PHE A 34 -3.89 10.30 -1.25
CA PHE A 34 -4.12 8.88 -1.01
C PHE A 34 -3.81 8.10 -2.28
N LEU A 35 -2.83 7.21 -2.20
CA LEU A 35 -2.43 6.32 -3.28
C LEU A 35 -2.97 4.92 -3.01
N ALA A 36 -3.60 4.29 -4.00
CA ALA A 36 -3.88 2.86 -3.96
C ALA A 36 -2.79 2.14 -4.78
N VAL A 37 -1.96 1.33 -4.15
CA VAL A 37 -0.85 0.59 -4.77
C VAL A 37 -1.22 -0.90 -4.85
N ARG A 38 -0.93 -1.57 -5.97
CA ARG A 38 -1.19 -3.01 -6.17
C ARG A 38 0.06 -3.75 -6.66
N ASP A 39 0.23 -5.02 -6.29
CA ASP A 39 1.39 -5.85 -6.68
C ASP A 39 1.01 -7.24 -7.23
N GLY A 40 -0.28 -7.46 -7.49
CA GLY A 40 -0.84 -8.76 -7.92
C GLY A 40 -1.29 -9.66 -6.77
N SER A 41 -0.83 -9.42 -5.54
CA SER A 41 -1.28 -10.12 -4.34
C SER A 41 -2.39 -9.39 -3.58
N GLY A 42 -2.54 -8.09 -3.82
CA GLY A 42 -3.59 -7.27 -3.22
C GLY A 42 -3.46 -5.79 -3.60
N VAL A 43 -4.25 -4.95 -2.92
CA VAL A 43 -4.23 -3.48 -3.04
C VAL A 43 -4.13 -2.89 -1.63
N VAL A 44 -3.23 -1.92 -1.44
CA VAL A 44 -3.04 -1.21 -0.17
C VAL A 44 -3.17 0.31 -0.38
N GLN A 45 -3.77 1.01 0.58
CA GLN A 45 -3.80 2.48 0.60
C GLN A 45 -2.54 3.02 1.29
N CYS A 46 -1.88 3.98 0.67
CA CYS A 46 -0.78 4.76 1.23
C CYS A 46 -1.23 6.23 1.35
N THR A 47 -0.83 6.91 2.42
CA THR A 47 -1.20 8.30 2.76
C THR A 47 0.06 9.11 3.02
#